data_AF-M2YII3-F1
#
_entry.id   AF-M2YII3-F1
#
_cell.length_a   1.000
_cell.length_b   1.000
_cell.length_c   1.000
_cell.angle_alpha   90.00
_cell.angle_beta   90.00
_cell.angle_gamma   90.00
#
_symmetry.space_group_name_H-M   'P 1'
#
loop_
_entity.id
_entity.type
_entity.pdbx_description
1 polymer ?
#
loop_
_entity_poly.entity_id
_entity_poly.type
_entity_poly.pdbx_seq_one_letter_code
_entity_poly.pdbx_strand_id
1 'polypeptide(L)'
;MPGRTRRVRLLAIAVCLVFVYFLPIYSPPAIHWTKQPEKWPITSTIQLPSGTPKPIPLVQKKDTKGADKQRLAAVKEACKHAWSGYRKHGWGYDEVEPVSGYGKNSFNGWGATLVDSLDTLWIMGMKDEFEDAVNQTKYIDFTTSSRNDIPLFEVTIRYLGGLVGAYDVSGRQYRVLLDKAVELAEILYSAFDTPNRMPETYYYWKPSFSSNGHRASTRVVMAELGTLSLEFTRLAQLTKEPKYYDAVARITDAFEEWQNQTRIPGMWPTTLDASLRSVSSHGMESFTLGGQSDSTYEYLPKMHLLIGGQFDQYKDMYLASMIPWAEKGLFRPMTPDNLDILISGEIVSAWDYDNETYYETKHSKGEHLTCFAGGMFAMGGKLFDLPEHVEIGRKLTDGCIWAYNATTSGIMPEGFIALACPDKNKCEWNETIRKYILRPEAIESVFYMYRITGEQYWRDMGWKMFRAIDKHTRARYGHSALDDITKLHPEQLDGMESFWIAETLKYFYLLFDEPDVWSLDDWVMNTEAHFFRRPENPLGK
;
A
#
# COMPACT_ATOMS: atom_id res chain seq x y z
N MET A 1 -38.51 -10.42 -65.72
CA MET A 1 -38.14 -11.46 -64.73
C MET A 1 -36.91 -11.02 -63.93
N PRO A 2 -37.06 -10.43 -62.71
CA PRO A 2 -35.93 -10.08 -61.86
C PRO A 2 -36.02 -10.71 -60.44
N GLY A 3 -36.45 -11.97 -60.35
CA GLY A 3 -36.69 -12.65 -59.06
C GLY A 3 -35.67 -13.71 -58.64
N ARG A 4 -34.77 -14.14 -59.54
CA ARG A 4 -33.94 -15.35 -59.33
C ARG A 4 -32.52 -15.05 -58.82
N THR A 5 -31.99 -13.86 -59.04
CA THR A 5 -30.62 -13.46 -58.64
C THR A 5 -30.51 -12.99 -57.19
N ARG A 6 -31.61 -12.55 -56.56
CA ARG A 6 -31.60 -12.06 -55.16
C ARG A 6 -31.56 -13.21 -54.13
N ARG A 7 -32.19 -14.35 -54.43
CA ARG A 7 -32.20 -15.54 -53.55
C ARG A 7 -30.85 -16.26 -53.49
N VAL A 8 -30.07 -16.28 -54.59
CA VAL A 8 -28.74 -16.92 -54.62
C VAL A 8 -27.71 -16.09 -53.84
N ARG A 9 -27.79 -14.76 -53.87
CA ARG A 9 -26.91 -13.88 -53.08
C ARG A 9 -27.20 -13.95 -51.57
N LEU A 10 -28.46 -14.06 -51.17
CA LEU A 10 -28.84 -14.23 -49.75
C LEU A 10 -28.44 -15.60 -49.19
N LEU A 11 -28.51 -16.67 -49.99
CA LEU A 11 -28.05 -18.00 -49.55
C LEU A 11 -26.52 -18.06 -49.42
N ALA A 12 -25.78 -17.42 -50.32
CA ALA A 12 -24.31 -17.37 -50.24
C ALA A 12 -23.81 -16.54 -49.03
N ILE A 13 -24.49 -15.42 -48.70
CA ILE A 13 -24.17 -14.62 -47.52
C ILE A 13 -24.53 -15.36 -46.23
N ALA A 14 -25.65 -16.08 -46.19
CA ALA A 14 -26.02 -16.91 -45.04
C ALA A 14 -25.05 -18.08 -44.83
N VAL A 15 -24.59 -18.74 -45.89
CA VAL A 15 -23.59 -19.83 -45.81
C VAL A 15 -22.22 -19.28 -45.39
N CYS A 16 -21.79 -18.11 -45.87
CA CYS A 16 -20.56 -17.47 -45.38
C CYS A 16 -20.65 -17.04 -43.91
N LEU A 17 -21.79 -16.51 -43.45
CA LEU A 17 -21.99 -16.13 -42.05
C LEU A 17 -22.03 -17.35 -41.11
N VAL A 18 -22.59 -18.47 -41.55
CA VAL A 18 -22.57 -19.73 -40.79
C VAL A 18 -21.14 -20.30 -40.72
N PHE A 19 -20.33 -20.18 -41.76
CA PHE A 19 -18.92 -20.61 -41.72
C PHE A 19 -18.02 -19.71 -40.84
N VAL A 20 -18.31 -18.41 -40.75
CA VAL A 20 -17.55 -17.50 -39.86
C VAL A 20 -17.84 -17.78 -38.38
N TYR A 21 -19.04 -18.27 -38.03
CA TYR A 21 -19.39 -18.64 -36.65
C TYR A 21 -18.91 -20.03 -36.21
N PHE A 22 -18.44 -20.87 -37.13
CA PHE A 22 -17.97 -22.25 -36.86
C PHE A 22 -16.50 -22.48 -37.22
N LEU A 23 -15.70 -21.43 -37.37
CA LEU A 23 -14.25 -21.58 -37.28
C LEU A 23 -13.91 -21.88 -35.82
N PRO A 24 -13.34 -23.05 -35.48
CA PRO A 24 -12.81 -23.26 -34.15
C PRO A 24 -11.83 -22.13 -33.88
N ILE A 25 -12.07 -21.36 -32.81
CA ILE A 25 -11.10 -20.40 -32.31
C ILE A 25 -9.87 -21.26 -31.99
N TYR A 26 -8.88 -21.24 -32.87
CA TYR A 26 -7.62 -21.93 -32.66
C TYR A 26 -6.87 -21.15 -31.59
N SER A 27 -7.18 -21.44 -30.34
CA SER A 27 -6.38 -20.96 -29.22
C SER A 27 -5.05 -21.72 -29.28
N PRO A 28 -3.91 -21.02 -29.40
CA PRO A 28 -2.62 -21.68 -29.33
C PRO A 28 -2.53 -22.47 -28.01
N PRO A 29 -1.84 -23.62 -27.99
CA PRO A 29 -1.67 -24.40 -26.77
C PRO A 29 -1.09 -23.53 -25.66
N ALA A 30 -1.57 -23.74 -24.43
CA ALA A 30 -1.08 -23.01 -23.27
C ALA A 30 0.44 -23.20 -23.14
N ILE A 31 1.14 -22.11 -22.83
CA ILE A 31 2.57 -22.15 -22.53
C ILE A 31 2.72 -22.58 -21.08
N HIS A 32 3.57 -23.57 -20.83
CA HIS A 32 3.87 -24.05 -19.49
C HIS A 32 5.33 -23.76 -19.14
N TRP A 33 5.55 -23.32 -17.90
CA TRP A 33 6.85 -23.25 -17.27
C TRP A 33 7.47 -24.65 -17.24
N THR A 34 8.76 -24.70 -17.52
CA THR A 34 9.56 -25.91 -17.36
C THR A 34 10.85 -25.55 -16.65
N LYS A 35 11.29 -26.42 -15.74
CA LYS A 35 12.54 -26.21 -15.00
C LYS A 35 13.71 -26.09 -15.96
N GLN A 36 14.36 -24.92 -15.96
CA GLN A 36 15.55 -24.67 -16.76
C GLN A 36 16.82 -25.09 -15.99
N PRO A 37 17.91 -25.47 -16.66
CA PRO A 37 19.21 -25.58 -16.02
C PRO A 37 19.64 -24.23 -15.41
N GLU A 38 20.05 -24.23 -14.14
CA GLU A 38 20.52 -23.02 -13.47
C GLU A 38 21.77 -22.46 -14.17
N LYS A 39 21.77 -21.16 -14.45
CA LYS A 39 22.91 -20.45 -15.04
C LYS A 39 23.89 -19.98 -13.98
N TRP A 40 23.40 -19.69 -12.78
CA TRP A 40 24.17 -19.22 -11.64
C TRP A 40 23.93 -20.17 -10.46
N PRO A 41 24.36 -21.44 -10.57
CA PRO A 41 24.12 -22.43 -9.52
C PRO A 41 24.83 -22.02 -8.23
N ILE A 42 24.17 -22.28 -7.10
CA ILE A 42 24.78 -22.04 -5.79
C ILE A 42 25.98 -22.96 -5.58
N THR A 43 27.07 -22.41 -5.06
CA THR A 43 28.29 -23.18 -4.72
C THR A 43 28.32 -23.66 -3.27
N SER A 44 27.48 -23.08 -2.42
CA SER A 44 27.28 -23.42 -1.02
C SER A 44 25.81 -23.20 -0.64
N THR A 45 25.36 -23.84 0.43
CA THR A 45 23.98 -23.70 0.92
C THR A 45 24.00 -23.36 2.41
N ILE A 46 23.45 -22.20 2.75
CA ILE A 46 23.17 -21.80 4.13
C ILE A 46 22.13 -22.77 4.69
N GLN A 47 22.50 -23.49 5.74
CA GLN A 47 21.63 -24.49 6.35
C GLN A 47 20.62 -23.83 7.27
N LEU A 48 19.43 -24.42 7.37
CA LEU A 48 18.50 -24.11 8.44
C LEU A 48 19.21 -24.23 9.78
N PRO A 49 18.93 -23.33 10.73
CA PRO A 49 19.53 -23.44 12.05
C PRO A 49 19.05 -24.74 12.70
N SER A 50 20.02 -25.52 13.20
CA SER A 50 19.86 -26.93 13.58
C SER A 50 19.83 -27.16 15.09
N GLY A 51 19.83 -26.08 15.88
CA GLY A 51 19.82 -26.12 17.33
C GLY A 51 18.47 -26.51 17.92
N THR A 52 18.40 -26.56 19.25
CA THR A 52 17.11 -26.51 19.97
C THR A 52 16.63 -25.06 20.06
N PRO A 53 15.31 -24.79 19.99
CA PRO A 53 14.80 -23.44 20.22
C PRO A 53 15.26 -22.89 21.58
N LYS A 54 15.67 -21.62 21.61
CA LYS A 54 15.96 -20.92 22.86
C LYS A 54 14.64 -20.59 23.59
N PRO A 55 14.66 -20.40 24.92
CA PRO A 55 13.49 -19.88 25.62
C PRO A 55 13.12 -18.50 25.09
N ILE A 56 11.91 -18.37 24.51
CA ILE A 56 11.36 -17.08 24.03
C ILE A 56 10.26 -16.64 25.01
N PRO A 57 10.23 -15.35 25.41
CA PRO A 57 9.13 -14.83 26.22
C PRO A 57 7.76 -15.04 25.58
N LEU A 58 6.74 -15.29 26.40
CA LEU A 58 5.37 -15.42 25.92
C LEU A 58 4.82 -14.06 25.49
N VAL A 59 4.39 -13.98 24.22
CA VAL A 59 3.71 -12.81 23.67
C VAL A 59 2.25 -12.78 24.14
N GLN A 60 1.54 -13.89 24.01
CA GLN A 60 0.11 -13.99 24.32
C GLN A 60 -0.15 -14.15 25.82
N LYS A 61 -1.11 -13.39 26.34
CA LYS A 61 -1.63 -13.56 27.71
C LYS A 61 -2.53 -14.79 27.78
N LYS A 62 -2.43 -15.57 28.85
CA LYS A 62 -3.32 -16.70 29.12
C LYS A 62 -4.78 -16.22 29.23
N ASP A 63 -5.68 -16.89 28.51
CA ASP A 63 -7.10 -16.57 28.53
C ASP A 63 -7.73 -16.88 29.90
N THR A 64 -8.69 -16.03 30.28
CA THR A 64 -9.50 -16.13 31.50
C THR A 64 -10.99 -15.89 31.27
N LYS A 65 -11.38 -15.44 30.06
CA LYS A 65 -12.75 -15.00 29.76
C LYS A 65 -13.48 -15.90 28.76
N GLY A 66 -12.76 -16.75 28.03
CA GLY A 66 -13.34 -17.58 26.98
C GLY A 66 -13.77 -16.79 25.76
N ALA A 67 -14.33 -17.50 24.77
CA ALA A 67 -14.71 -16.93 23.49
C ALA A 67 -16.05 -16.15 23.55
N ASP A 68 -16.08 -14.97 22.92
CA ASP A 68 -17.31 -14.22 22.65
C ASP A 68 -18.06 -14.86 21.47
N LYS A 69 -18.92 -15.83 21.78
CA LYS A 69 -19.63 -16.64 20.77
C LYS A 69 -20.52 -15.82 19.85
N GLN A 70 -21.12 -14.74 20.35
CA GLN A 70 -22.03 -13.91 19.56
C GLN A 70 -21.27 -13.13 18.48
N ARG A 71 -20.16 -12.48 18.86
CA ARG A 71 -19.33 -11.75 17.90
C ARG A 71 -18.65 -12.69 16.90
N LEU A 72 -18.19 -13.86 17.36
CA LEU A 72 -17.65 -14.89 16.47
C LEU A 72 -18.68 -15.35 15.42
N ALA A 73 -19.93 -15.57 15.83
CA ALA A 73 -20.99 -15.95 14.90
C ALA A 73 -21.22 -14.85 13.85
N ALA A 74 -21.28 -13.58 14.24
CA ALA A 74 -21.46 -12.47 13.30
C ALA A 74 -20.32 -12.38 12.27
N VAL A 75 -19.06 -12.53 12.70
CA VAL A 75 -17.89 -12.52 11.80
C VAL A 75 -17.92 -13.75 10.87
N LYS A 76 -18.26 -14.93 11.40
CA LYS A 76 -18.38 -16.15 10.61
C LYS A 76 -19.48 -16.03 9.55
N GLU A 77 -20.61 -15.42 9.86
CA GLU A 77 -21.68 -15.18 8.86
C GLU A 77 -21.23 -14.20 7.76
N ALA A 78 -20.45 -13.16 8.08
CA ALA A 78 -19.85 -12.30 7.07
C ALA A 78 -18.86 -13.06 6.17
N CYS A 79 -18.03 -13.93 6.76
CA CYS A 79 -17.13 -14.81 5.99
C CYS A 79 -17.90 -15.77 5.08
N LYS A 80 -18.95 -16.43 5.59
CA LYS A 80 -19.83 -17.28 4.77
C LYS A 80 -20.47 -16.54 3.61
N HIS A 81 -20.93 -15.31 3.85
CA HIS A 81 -21.51 -14.47 2.80
C HIS A 81 -20.48 -14.18 1.68
N ALA A 82 -19.28 -13.73 2.05
CA ALA A 82 -18.20 -13.45 1.11
C ALA A 82 -17.75 -14.73 0.36
N TRP A 83 -17.52 -15.82 1.08
CA TRP A 83 -17.14 -17.11 0.51
C TRP A 83 -18.18 -17.65 -0.47
N SER A 84 -19.47 -17.58 -0.12
CA SER A 84 -20.56 -18.01 -1.01
C SER A 84 -20.61 -17.17 -2.28
N GLY A 85 -20.36 -15.86 -2.17
CA GLY A 85 -20.22 -14.96 -3.31
C GLY A 85 -19.08 -15.39 -4.23
N TYR A 86 -17.88 -15.57 -3.68
CA TYR A 86 -16.71 -16.04 -4.43
C TYR A 86 -16.97 -17.41 -5.07
N ARG A 87 -17.46 -18.37 -4.30
CA ARG A 87 -17.73 -19.75 -4.74
C ARG A 87 -18.72 -19.82 -5.92
N LYS A 88 -19.64 -18.86 -6.00
CA LYS A 88 -20.67 -18.80 -7.05
C LYS A 88 -20.22 -18.00 -8.27
N HIS A 89 -19.49 -16.91 -8.08
CA HIS A 89 -19.24 -15.90 -9.12
C HIS A 89 -17.77 -15.77 -9.52
N GLY A 90 -16.83 -16.06 -8.62
CA GLY A 90 -15.38 -15.92 -8.82
C GLY A 90 -14.62 -17.24 -8.82
N TRP A 91 -15.27 -18.41 -8.81
CA TRP A 91 -14.58 -19.70 -8.66
C TRP A 91 -13.53 -19.91 -9.76
N GLY A 92 -12.27 -20.12 -9.35
CA GLY A 92 -11.12 -20.27 -10.26
C GLY A 92 -10.51 -18.95 -10.74
N TYR A 93 -11.16 -17.80 -10.51
CA TYR A 93 -10.55 -16.48 -10.63
C TYR A 93 -9.85 -16.11 -9.33
N ASP A 94 -8.89 -15.18 -9.41
CA ASP A 94 -8.19 -14.71 -8.22
C ASP A 94 -9.13 -14.03 -7.24
N GLU A 95 -10.04 -13.20 -7.76
CA GLU A 95 -10.95 -12.39 -6.97
C GLU A 95 -12.35 -12.40 -7.62
N VAL A 96 -13.37 -12.13 -6.79
CA VAL A 96 -14.71 -11.75 -7.27
C VAL A 96 -14.87 -10.24 -7.13
N GLU A 97 -15.39 -9.58 -8.15
CA GLU A 97 -15.86 -8.20 -8.06
C GLU A 97 -17.27 -8.19 -7.45
N PRO A 98 -17.44 -7.81 -6.16
CA PRO A 98 -18.64 -8.14 -5.41
C PRO A 98 -19.91 -7.41 -5.86
N VAL A 99 -19.79 -6.32 -6.63
CA VAL A 99 -20.94 -5.54 -7.14
C VAL A 99 -21.41 -6.06 -8.50
N SER A 100 -20.49 -6.41 -9.39
CA SER A 100 -20.79 -6.89 -10.76
C SER A 100 -20.96 -8.41 -10.83
N GLY A 101 -20.32 -9.14 -9.92
CA GLY A 101 -20.23 -10.60 -9.94
C GLY A 101 -19.24 -11.15 -10.98
N TYR A 102 -18.38 -10.32 -11.57
CA TYR A 102 -17.32 -10.78 -12.48
C TYR A 102 -16.10 -11.30 -11.72
N GLY A 103 -15.35 -12.18 -12.36
CA GLY A 103 -14.05 -12.64 -11.88
C GLY A 103 -12.91 -11.73 -12.36
N LYS A 104 -11.91 -11.52 -11.50
CA LYS A 104 -10.71 -10.72 -11.80
C LYS A 104 -9.46 -11.54 -11.47
N ASN A 105 -8.42 -11.40 -12.30
CA ASN A 105 -7.14 -12.10 -12.14
C ASN A 105 -5.99 -11.11 -11.95
N SER A 106 -5.77 -10.66 -10.72
CA SER A 106 -4.65 -9.77 -10.37
C SER A 106 -3.35 -10.52 -10.09
N PHE A 107 -3.44 -11.80 -9.71
CA PHE A 107 -2.37 -12.63 -9.14
C PHE A 107 -2.23 -13.96 -9.90
N ASN A 108 -1.99 -13.85 -11.21
CA ASN A 108 -1.73 -14.94 -12.16
C ASN A 108 -2.92 -15.85 -12.53
N GLY A 109 -4.11 -15.65 -11.97
CA GLY A 109 -5.32 -16.41 -12.32
C GLY A 109 -5.29 -17.84 -11.80
N TRP A 110 -4.72 -18.04 -10.61
CA TRP A 110 -4.64 -19.36 -9.95
C TRP A 110 -5.65 -19.51 -8.82
N GLY A 111 -6.51 -18.51 -8.60
CA GLY A 111 -7.50 -18.54 -7.54
C GLY A 111 -6.94 -18.04 -6.21
N ALA A 112 -6.39 -16.83 -6.17
CA ALA A 112 -5.89 -16.20 -4.94
C ALA A 112 -6.88 -16.31 -3.78
N THR A 113 -8.14 -15.90 -3.95
CA THR A 113 -9.17 -15.98 -2.90
C THR A 113 -9.44 -17.41 -2.45
N LEU A 114 -9.38 -18.40 -3.36
CA LEU A 114 -9.51 -19.82 -3.04
C LEU A 114 -8.40 -20.25 -2.06
N VAL A 115 -7.15 -19.89 -2.33
CA VAL A 115 -5.99 -20.32 -1.53
C VAL A 115 -5.81 -19.49 -0.26
N ASP A 116 -5.94 -18.16 -0.35
CA ASP A 116 -5.82 -17.23 0.79
C ASP A 116 -6.87 -17.48 1.88
N SER A 117 -8.02 -18.05 1.52
CA SER A 117 -9.11 -18.30 2.48
C SER A 117 -8.98 -19.65 3.20
N LEU A 118 -8.10 -20.56 2.78
CA LEU A 118 -8.06 -21.94 3.30
C LEU A 118 -7.85 -21.99 4.81
N ASP A 119 -6.87 -21.27 5.34
CA ASP A 119 -6.61 -21.28 6.79
C ASP A 119 -7.75 -20.62 7.57
N THR A 120 -8.39 -19.59 7.02
CA THR A 120 -9.53 -18.88 7.59
C THR A 120 -10.76 -19.77 7.68
N LEU A 121 -11.08 -20.50 6.60
CA LEU A 121 -12.16 -21.49 6.60
C LEU A 121 -11.92 -22.55 7.67
N TRP A 122 -10.67 -23.01 7.80
CA TRP A 122 -10.29 -23.95 8.86
C TRP A 122 -10.48 -23.36 10.26
N ILE A 123 -9.93 -22.16 10.53
CA ILE A 123 -9.95 -21.48 11.83
C ILE A 123 -11.38 -21.14 12.26
N MET A 124 -12.23 -20.71 11.34
CA MET A 124 -13.64 -20.39 11.62
C MET A 124 -14.54 -21.65 11.71
N GLY A 125 -13.98 -22.85 11.54
CA GLY A 125 -14.72 -24.11 11.61
C GLY A 125 -15.72 -24.28 10.46
N MET A 126 -15.37 -23.80 9.27
CA MET A 126 -16.08 -24.01 8.00
C MET A 126 -15.41 -25.19 7.27
N LYS A 127 -15.53 -26.39 7.85
CA LYS A 127 -14.75 -27.56 7.44
C LYS A 127 -15.19 -28.12 6.08
N ASP A 128 -16.50 -28.11 5.81
CA ASP A 128 -17.02 -28.60 4.53
C ASP A 128 -16.56 -27.69 3.38
N GLU A 129 -16.62 -26.37 3.58
CA GLU A 129 -16.12 -25.38 2.62
C GLU A 129 -14.61 -25.48 2.42
N PHE A 130 -13.86 -25.72 3.49
CA PHE A 130 -12.43 -25.98 3.44
C PHE A 130 -12.11 -27.22 2.59
N GLU A 131 -12.82 -28.33 2.78
CA GLU A 131 -12.57 -29.56 2.02
C GLU A 131 -12.91 -29.42 0.54
N ASP A 132 -13.99 -28.71 0.20
CA ASP A 132 -14.32 -28.35 -1.20
C ASP A 132 -13.18 -27.52 -1.83
N ALA A 133 -12.67 -26.53 -1.08
CA ALA A 133 -11.58 -25.68 -1.52
C ALA A 133 -10.27 -26.47 -1.74
N VAL A 134 -9.87 -27.32 -0.79
CA VAL A 134 -8.67 -28.18 -0.91
C VAL A 134 -8.78 -29.11 -2.13
N ASN A 135 -9.96 -29.67 -2.38
CA ASN A 135 -10.19 -30.52 -3.54
C ASN A 135 -10.00 -29.73 -4.85
N GLN A 136 -10.41 -28.46 -4.90
CA GLN A 136 -10.16 -27.59 -6.04
C GLN A 136 -8.68 -27.21 -6.19
N THR A 137 -7.96 -26.95 -5.09
CA THR A 137 -6.53 -26.60 -5.08
C THR A 137 -5.67 -27.64 -5.80
N LYS A 138 -6.06 -28.92 -5.74
CA LYS A 138 -5.38 -30.02 -6.47
C LYS A 138 -5.25 -29.75 -7.98
N TYR A 139 -6.22 -29.06 -8.57
CA TYR A 139 -6.31 -28.83 -10.02
C TYR A 139 -5.65 -27.54 -10.48
N ILE A 140 -5.11 -26.73 -9.56
CA ILE A 140 -4.36 -25.53 -9.93
C ILE A 140 -3.08 -25.95 -10.67
N ASP A 141 -2.86 -25.37 -11.85
CA ASP A 141 -1.62 -25.52 -12.62
C ASP A 141 -0.80 -24.23 -12.51
N PHE A 142 0.19 -24.22 -11.62
CA PHE A 142 1.06 -23.07 -11.41
C PHE A 142 2.04 -22.83 -12.57
N THR A 143 2.15 -23.79 -13.51
CA THR A 143 3.08 -23.67 -14.63
C THR A 143 2.56 -22.78 -15.74
N THR A 144 1.29 -22.35 -15.72
CA THR A 144 0.72 -21.52 -16.78
C THR A 144 -0.05 -20.33 -16.22
N SER A 145 -0.05 -19.22 -16.96
CA SER A 145 -0.79 -18.01 -16.61
C SER A 145 -1.07 -17.17 -17.86
N SER A 146 -2.12 -16.35 -17.83
CA SER A 146 -2.33 -15.31 -18.85
C SER A 146 -1.35 -14.14 -18.68
N ARG A 147 -0.83 -13.94 -17.46
CA ARG A 147 0.16 -12.91 -17.13
C ARG A 147 1.56 -13.35 -17.62
N ASN A 148 2.38 -12.41 -18.07
CA ASN A 148 3.72 -12.72 -18.59
C ASN A 148 4.78 -12.91 -17.50
N ASP A 149 4.49 -12.42 -16.31
CA ASP A 149 5.37 -12.36 -15.16
C ASP A 149 4.65 -12.86 -13.88
N ILE A 150 5.43 -13.23 -12.87
CA ILE A 150 4.96 -13.61 -11.54
C ILE A 150 5.45 -12.52 -10.57
N PRO A 151 4.55 -11.75 -9.92
CA PRO A 151 4.92 -10.84 -8.84
C PRO A 151 5.31 -11.70 -7.63
N LEU A 152 6.61 -11.90 -7.44
CA LEU A 152 7.19 -12.87 -6.51
C LEU A 152 6.69 -12.67 -5.08
N PHE A 153 6.68 -11.42 -4.61
CA PHE A 153 6.17 -11.02 -3.31
C PHE A 153 4.71 -11.42 -3.10
N GLU A 154 3.83 -10.93 -3.97
CA GLU A 154 2.38 -11.18 -3.89
C GLU A 154 2.05 -12.67 -3.93
N VAL A 155 2.71 -13.42 -4.81
CA VAL A 155 2.47 -14.86 -4.95
C VAL A 155 3.04 -15.64 -3.76
N THR A 156 4.14 -15.20 -3.17
CA THR A 156 4.72 -15.82 -1.98
C THR A 156 3.80 -15.66 -0.78
N ILE A 157 3.41 -14.43 -0.43
CA ILE A 157 2.63 -14.18 0.78
C ILE A 157 1.20 -14.74 0.70
N ARG A 158 0.62 -14.81 -0.52
CA ARG A 158 -0.74 -15.31 -0.77
C ARG A 158 -0.77 -16.82 -0.94
N TYR A 159 -0.23 -17.31 -2.05
CA TYR A 159 -0.34 -18.71 -2.41
C TYR A 159 0.59 -19.60 -1.58
N LEU A 160 1.88 -19.29 -1.52
CA LEU A 160 2.81 -20.13 -0.75
C LEU A 160 2.49 -20.05 0.75
N GLY A 161 2.26 -18.84 1.26
CA GLY A 161 1.81 -18.58 2.61
C GLY A 161 0.50 -19.29 2.95
N GLY A 162 -0.54 -19.14 2.13
CA GLY A 162 -1.85 -19.77 2.30
C GLY A 162 -1.80 -21.30 2.26
N LEU A 163 -1.05 -21.89 1.33
CA LEU A 163 -0.89 -23.35 1.24
C LEU A 163 -0.15 -23.93 2.47
N VAL A 164 0.97 -23.31 2.86
CA VAL A 164 1.77 -23.74 4.02
C VAL A 164 1.00 -23.51 5.32
N GLY A 165 0.34 -22.35 5.46
CA GLY A 165 -0.48 -21.98 6.59
C GLY A 165 -1.65 -22.94 6.78
N ALA A 166 -2.43 -23.18 5.72
CA ALA A 166 -3.53 -24.14 5.72
C ALA A 166 -3.07 -25.56 6.07
N TYR A 167 -1.92 -26.00 5.57
CA TYR A 167 -1.33 -27.29 5.93
C TYR A 167 -1.00 -27.39 7.43
N ASP A 168 -0.41 -26.35 8.02
CA ASP A 168 -0.09 -26.35 9.45
C ASP A 168 -1.33 -26.27 10.36
N VAL A 169 -2.26 -25.34 10.11
CA VAL A 169 -3.46 -25.18 10.97
C VAL A 169 -4.37 -26.39 10.89
N SER A 170 -4.39 -27.09 9.75
CA SER A 170 -5.14 -28.34 9.57
C SER A 170 -4.47 -29.56 10.19
N GLY A 171 -3.42 -29.38 10.99
CA GLY A 171 -2.73 -30.48 11.64
C GLY A 171 -1.95 -31.36 10.66
N ARG A 172 -1.60 -30.82 9.49
CA ARG A 172 -0.80 -31.48 8.44
C ARG A 172 -1.43 -32.72 7.82
N GLN A 173 -2.76 -32.82 7.87
CA GLN A 173 -3.48 -33.98 7.34
C GLN A 173 -3.71 -33.92 5.82
N TYR A 174 -3.75 -32.73 5.21
CA TYR A 174 -4.01 -32.54 3.77
C TYR A 174 -2.71 -32.38 2.99
N ARG A 175 -2.05 -33.51 2.69
CA ARG A 175 -0.73 -33.52 2.02
C ARG A 175 -0.68 -32.76 0.69
N VAL A 176 -1.78 -32.73 -0.06
CA VAL A 176 -1.90 -32.01 -1.33
C VAL A 176 -1.51 -30.53 -1.23
N LEU A 177 -1.75 -29.90 -0.07
CA LEU A 177 -1.39 -28.50 0.17
C LEU A 177 0.13 -28.30 0.16
N LEU A 178 0.85 -29.18 0.85
CA LEU A 178 2.31 -29.15 0.87
C LEU A 178 2.91 -29.53 -0.48
N ASP A 179 2.33 -30.50 -1.19
CA ASP A 179 2.81 -30.86 -2.53
C ASP A 179 2.65 -29.69 -3.52
N LYS A 180 1.51 -28.98 -3.46
CA LYS A 180 1.27 -27.77 -4.26
C LYS A 180 2.16 -26.60 -3.86
N ALA A 181 2.45 -26.46 -2.56
CA ALA A 181 3.40 -25.47 -2.08
C ALA A 181 4.81 -25.71 -2.65
N VAL A 182 5.27 -26.97 -2.70
CA VAL A 182 6.55 -27.34 -3.30
C VAL A 182 6.55 -27.10 -4.81
N GLU A 183 5.49 -27.48 -5.52
CA GLU A 183 5.35 -27.22 -6.96
C GLU A 183 5.51 -25.74 -7.28
N LEU A 184 4.79 -24.87 -6.57
CA LEU A 184 4.91 -23.42 -6.72
C LEU A 184 6.30 -22.93 -6.33
N ALA A 185 6.86 -23.39 -5.22
CA ALA A 185 8.15 -22.93 -4.73
C ALA A 185 9.32 -23.25 -5.68
N GLU A 186 9.28 -24.34 -6.45
CA GLU A 186 10.29 -24.61 -7.49
C GLU A 186 10.27 -23.55 -8.61
N ILE A 187 9.07 -23.06 -8.97
CA ILE A 187 8.90 -22.00 -9.96
C ILE A 187 9.44 -20.69 -9.38
N LEU A 188 9.03 -20.34 -8.15
CA LEU A 188 9.46 -19.11 -7.49
C LEU A 188 10.97 -19.09 -7.22
N TYR A 189 11.55 -20.23 -6.84
CA TYR A 189 13.00 -20.36 -6.60
C TYR A 189 13.82 -20.05 -7.86
N SER A 190 13.26 -20.23 -9.05
CA SER A 190 13.92 -19.89 -10.31
C SER A 190 14.14 -18.38 -10.48
N ALA A 191 13.36 -17.53 -9.79
CA ALA A 191 13.57 -16.09 -9.79
C ALA A 191 14.90 -15.67 -9.12
N PHE A 192 15.50 -16.55 -8.31
CA PHE A 192 16.76 -16.34 -7.62
C PHE A 192 17.99 -16.76 -8.46
N ASP A 193 17.80 -17.29 -9.68
CA ASP A 193 18.90 -17.65 -10.58
C ASP A 193 19.53 -16.41 -11.24
N THR A 194 20.17 -15.60 -10.40
CA THR A 194 20.88 -14.36 -10.75
C THR A 194 22.32 -14.44 -10.25
N PRO A 195 23.26 -13.66 -10.83
CA PRO A 195 24.68 -13.70 -10.45
C PRO A 195 24.95 -13.44 -8.95
N ASN A 196 24.08 -12.66 -8.29
CA ASN A 196 24.19 -12.30 -6.88
C ASN A 196 23.12 -12.99 -5.99
N ARG A 197 22.32 -13.90 -6.56
CA ARG A 197 21.23 -14.64 -5.90
C ARG A 197 20.12 -13.77 -5.30
N MET A 198 20.06 -12.49 -5.65
CA MET A 198 18.90 -11.63 -5.37
C MET A 198 17.81 -11.90 -6.41
N PRO A 199 16.53 -11.95 -6.01
CA PRO A 199 15.48 -12.37 -6.93
C PRO A 199 15.09 -11.29 -7.93
N GLU A 200 14.59 -11.72 -9.09
CA GLU A 200 13.70 -10.91 -9.90
C GLU A 200 12.33 -10.81 -9.22
N THR A 201 11.94 -9.62 -8.74
CA THR A 201 10.66 -9.45 -8.02
C THR A 201 9.43 -9.58 -8.93
N TYR A 202 9.62 -9.43 -10.25
CA TYR A 202 8.62 -9.72 -11.29
C TYR A 202 9.22 -10.75 -12.28
N TYR A 203 9.04 -12.04 -11.98
CA TYR A 203 9.73 -13.12 -12.68
C TYR A 203 9.03 -13.51 -13.99
N TYR A 204 9.73 -13.38 -15.13
CA TYR A 204 9.23 -13.78 -16.45
C TYR A 204 9.37 -15.29 -16.66
N TRP A 205 8.31 -16.02 -16.28
CA TRP A 205 8.30 -17.48 -16.15
C TRP A 205 8.31 -18.27 -17.47
N LYS A 206 7.87 -17.69 -18.58
CA LYS A 206 7.75 -18.41 -19.86
C LYS A 206 9.12 -18.93 -20.34
N PRO A 207 9.26 -20.17 -20.84
CA PRO A 207 10.54 -20.76 -21.23
C PRO A 207 11.41 -19.92 -22.18
N SER A 208 10.79 -19.15 -23.08
CA SER A 208 11.48 -18.23 -23.99
C SER A 208 12.22 -17.10 -23.27
N PHE A 209 11.80 -16.76 -22.04
CA PHE A 209 12.42 -15.78 -21.17
C PHE A 209 13.24 -16.47 -20.09
N SER A 210 12.66 -17.40 -19.34
CA SER A 210 13.30 -18.03 -18.18
C SER A 210 14.58 -18.80 -18.51
N SER A 211 14.77 -19.27 -19.76
CA SER A 211 16.02 -19.87 -20.22
C SER A 211 17.17 -18.87 -20.43
N ASN A 212 16.92 -17.55 -20.42
CA ASN A 212 17.95 -16.51 -20.53
C ASN A 212 18.66 -16.28 -19.17
N GLY A 213 19.77 -15.54 -19.19
CA GLY A 213 20.45 -15.18 -17.94
C GLY A 213 19.83 -13.90 -17.38
N HIS A 214 19.51 -13.90 -16.10
CA HIS A 214 18.79 -12.80 -15.45
C HIS A 214 19.64 -12.06 -14.44
N ARG A 215 19.17 -10.88 -14.02
CA ARG A 215 19.80 -10.06 -12.98
C ARG A 215 18.72 -9.39 -12.15
N ALA A 216 18.98 -9.25 -10.86
CA ALA A 216 18.13 -8.46 -9.99
C ALA A 216 18.08 -7.00 -10.45
N SER A 217 16.92 -6.36 -10.29
CA SER A 217 16.68 -4.97 -10.69
C SER A 217 17.52 -4.01 -9.84
N THR A 218 17.94 -2.89 -10.42
CA THR A 218 18.58 -1.78 -9.70
C THR A 218 17.57 -0.92 -8.93
N ARG A 219 16.29 -1.24 -9.03
CA ARG A 219 15.19 -0.54 -8.38
C ARG A 219 14.10 -1.54 -8.01
N VAL A 220 13.98 -1.87 -6.74
CA VAL A 220 12.95 -2.77 -6.19
C VAL A 220 12.29 -2.14 -4.98
N VAL A 221 11.02 -2.47 -4.76
CA VAL A 221 10.33 -2.12 -3.52
C VAL A 221 10.90 -2.98 -2.39
N MET A 222 11.23 -2.35 -1.25
CA MET A 222 11.91 -3.01 -0.15
C MET A 222 11.10 -4.18 0.43
N ALA A 223 9.79 -4.00 0.60
CA ALA A 223 8.88 -5.06 1.06
C ALA A 223 8.89 -6.28 0.13
N GLU A 224 9.07 -6.10 -1.19
CA GLU A 224 9.09 -7.21 -2.14
C GLU A 224 10.30 -8.15 -1.95
N LEU A 225 11.41 -7.63 -1.42
CA LEU A 225 12.60 -8.42 -1.08
C LEU A 225 12.53 -9.01 0.33
N GLY A 226 12.19 -8.18 1.33
CA GLY A 226 12.28 -8.57 2.73
C GLY A 226 11.17 -9.51 3.21
N THR A 227 10.12 -9.69 2.41
CA THR A 227 8.89 -10.39 2.81
C THR A 227 8.69 -11.69 2.03
N LEU A 228 9.75 -12.50 2.03
CA LEU A 228 9.74 -13.87 1.50
C LEU A 228 10.15 -14.88 2.58
N SER A 229 10.72 -14.38 3.68
CA SER A 229 11.52 -15.17 4.61
C SER A 229 10.69 -16.15 5.45
N LEU A 230 9.49 -15.77 5.91
CA LEU A 230 8.65 -16.66 6.71
C LEU A 230 8.21 -17.90 5.91
N GLU A 231 7.71 -17.70 4.69
CA GLU A 231 7.14 -18.74 3.84
C GLU A 231 8.20 -19.73 3.39
N PHE A 232 9.31 -19.22 2.83
CA PHE A 232 10.41 -20.05 2.36
C PHE A 232 11.12 -20.77 3.51
N THR A 233 11.30 -20.12 4.66
CA THR A 233 11.88 -20.77 5.85
C THR A 233 10.97 -21.86 6.37
N ARG A 234 9.66 -21.59 6.46
CA ARG A 234 8.69 -22.59 6.93
C ARG A 234 8.61 -23.78 5.98
N LEU A 235 8.62 -23.53 4.67
CA LEU A 235 8.69 -24.58 3.66
C LEU A 235 9.96 -25.43 3.82
N ALA A 236 11.12 -24.80 4.02
CA ALA A 236 12.37 -25.51 4.30
C ALA A 236 12.25 -26.39 5.55
N GLN A 237 11.64 -25.88 6.63
CA GLN A 237 11.43 -26.64 7.86
C GLN A 237 10.54 -27.87 7.66
N LEU A 238 9.53 -27.79 6.79
CA LEU A 238 8.60 -28.87 6.46
C LEU A 238 9.18 -29.91 5.51
N THR A 239 9.90 -29.46 4.47
CA THR A 239 10.45 -30.31 3.40
C THR A 239 11.83 -30.86 3.74
N LYS A 240 12.55 -30.22 4.66
CA LYS A 240 13.98 -30.44 4.95
C LYS A 240 14.91 -30.09 3.80
N GLU A 241 14.45 -29.29 2.84
CA GLU A 241 15.24 -28.79 1.72
C GLU A 241 15.85 -27.42 2.07
N PRO A 242 17.16 -27.33 2.35
CA PRO A 242 17.78 -26.11 2.85
C PRO A 242 17.83 -24.97 1.82
N LYS A 243 17.72 -25.27 0.52
CA LYS A 243 17.77 -24.26 -0.55
C LYS A 243 16.72 -23.15 -0.38
N TYR A 244 15.52 -23.48 0.12
CA TYR A 244 14.47 -22.50 0.30
C TYR A 244 14.86 -21.47 1.37
N TYR A 245 15.48 -21.95 2.46
CA TYR A 245 16.02 -21.06 3.49
C TYR A 245 17.23 -20.27 3.00
N ASP A 246 18.16 -20.93 2.28
CA ASP A 246 19.35 -20.28 1.71
C ASP A 246 19.01 -19.06 0.86
N ALA A 247 17.99 -19.18 -0.01
CA ALA A 247 17.55 -18.09 -0.87
C ALA A 247 17.19 -16.81 -0.10
N VAL A 248 16.43 -16.95 1.00
CA VAL A 248 15.97 -15.81 1.79
C VAL A 248 16.99 -15.37 2.85
N ALA A 249 17.83 -16.28 3.36
CA ALA A 249 18.91 -15.95 4.28
C ALA A 249 19.93 -15.00 3.65
N ARG A 250 20.27 -15.21 2.37
CA ARG A 250 21.16 -14.29 1.62
C ARG A 250 20.60 -12.88 1.49
N ILE A 251 19.28 -12.76 1.37
CA ILE A 251 18.60 -11.46 1.37
C ILE A 251 18.75 -10.80 2.74
N THR A 252 18.50 -11.55 3.82
CA THR A 252 18.64 -11.05 5.19
C THR A 252 20.08 -10.61 5.49
N ASP A 253 21.09 -11.38 5.09
CA ASP A 253 22.50 -11.04 5.29
C ASP A 253 22.85 -9.69 4.61
N ALA A 254 22.35 -9.45 3.40
CA ALA A 254 22.55 -8.18 2.70
C ALA A 254 21.82 -7.02 3.41
N PHE A 255 20.59 -7.22 3.89
CA PHE A 255 19.88 -6.21 4.66
C PHE A 255 20.65 -5.81 5.93
N GLU A 256 21.15 -6.80 6.69
CA GLU A 256 21.95 -6.56 7.89
C GLU A 256 23.23 -5.79 7.58
N GLU A 257 23.99 -6.20 6.56
CA GLU A 257 25.22 -5.53 6.12
C GLU A 257 24.98 -4.04 5.80
N TRP A 258 23.86 -3.74 5.14
CA TRP A 258 23.52 -2.42 4.64
C TRP A 258 22.88 -1.49 5.65
N GLN A 259 22.29 -2.02 6.72
CA GLN A 259 21.37 -1.29 7.58
C GLN A 259 21.96 0.01 8.16
N ASN A 260 23.25 0.01 8.50
CA ASN A 260 23.93 1.17 9.06
C ASN A 260 24.63 2.05 8.02
N GLN A 261 24.57 1.69 6.73
CA GLN A 261 25.19 2.39 5.61
C GLN A 261 24.19 3.25 4.83
N THR A 262 22.91 3.23 5.21
CA THR A 262 21.85 4.05 4.62
C THR A 262 21.87 5.47 5.19
N ARG A 263 21.08 6.37 4.58
CA ARG A 263 21.02 7.78 5.01
C ARG A 263 20.40 7.98 6.39
N ILE A 264 19.54 7.07 6.81
CA ILE A 264 19.04 7.00 8.18
C ILE A 264 19.56 5.68 8.77
N PRO A 265 20.71 5.70 9.48
CA PRO A 265 21.28 4.49 10.06
C PRO A 265 20.24 3.72 10.87
N GLY A 266 20.14 2.41 10.61
CA GLY A 266 19.11 1.55 11.18
C GLY A 266 17.91 1.29 10.27
N MET A 267 17.64 2.18 9.31
CA MET A 267 16.47 2.09 8.42
C MET A 267 16.89 1.84 6.98
N TRP A 268 16.06 1.15 6.21
CA TRP A 268 16.23 1.02 4.77
C TRP A 268 15.23 1.91 4.00
N PRO A 269 15.62 2.48 2.86
CA PRO A 269 14.70 3.24 2.03
C PRO A 269 13.65 2.32 1.39
N THR A 270 12.47 2.87 1.07
CA THR A 270 11.36 2.13 0.45
C THR A 270 11.71 1.49 -0.90
N THR A 271 12.76 2.00 -1.55
CA THR A 271 13.28 1.49 -2.82
C THR A 271 14.77 1.17 -2.71
N LEU A 272 15.18 -0.01 -3.17
CA LEU A 272 16.56 -0.52 -3.08
C LEU A 272 17.15 -0.91 -4.44
N ASP A 273 18.49 -0.99 -4.51
CA ASP A 273 19.21 -1.61 -5.63
C ASP A 273 19.56 -3.07 -5.29
N ALA A 274 18.72 -4.00 -5.75
CA ALA A 274 18.92 -5.44 -5.54
C ALA A 274 20.09 -6.02 -6.35
N SER A 275 20.70 -5.27 -7.26
CA SER A 275 21.91 -5.69 -7.96
C SER A 275 23.17 -5.60 -7.08
N LEU A 276 23.03 -5.12 -5.84
CA LEU A 276 24.08 -4.91 -4.84
C LEU A 276 25.18 -3.93 -5.29
N ARG A 277 24.88 -3.03 -6.22
CA ARG A 277 25.84 -2.02 -6.69
C ARG A 277 25.95 -0.80 -5.79
N SER A 278 24.88 -0.46 -5.08
CA SER A 278 24.83 0.66 -4.14
C SER A 278 23.79 0.44 -3.07
N VAL A 279 24.08 0.88 -1.85
CA VAL A 279 23.15 0.82 -0.70
C VAL A 279 22.20 2.03 -0.67
N SER A 280 22.56 3.11 -1.36
CA SER A 280 21.80 4.35 -1.45
C SER A 280 21.91 4.95 -2.86
N SER A 281 20.83 5.59 -3.33
CA SER A 281 20.87 6.34 -4.59
C SER A 281 21.52 7.73 -4.38
N HIS A 282 21.82 8.48 -5.44
CA HIS A 282 22.16 9.92 -5.31
C HIS A 282 20.90 10.81 -5.29
N GLY A 283 19.70 10.21 -5.34
CA GLY A 283 18.42 10.91 -5.47
C GLY A 283 17.69 11.13 -4.16
N MET A 284 16.38 11.32 -4.20
CA MET A 284 15.53 11.38 -3.01
C MET A 284 15.24 9.98 -2.48
N GLU A 285 15.34 9.78 -1.17
CA GLU A 285 15.01 8.52 -0.49
C GLU A 285 13.89 8.73 0.52
N SER A 286 12.92 7.82 0.53
CA SER A 286 11.84 7.80 1.51
C SER A 286 12.03 6.64 2.48
N PHE A 287 11.76 6.90 3.75
CA PHE A 287 11.79 5.94 4.85
C PHE A 287 10.44 6.02 5.55
N THR A 288 9.78 4.88 5.74
CA THR A 288 8.49 4.80 6.41
C THR A 288 8.34 3.40 7.03
N LEU A 289 7.29 3.20 7.82
CA LEU A 289 6.75 1.88 8.13
C LEU A 289 5.45 1.62 7.37
N GLY A 290 5.05 2.49 6.46
CA GLY A 290 3.88 2.30 5.60
C GLY A 290 4.17 1.43 4.39
N GLY A 291 3.31 1.57 3.37
CA GLY A 291 3.42 0.78 2.14
C GLY A 291 4.83 0.82 1.55
N GLN A 292 5.22 -0.26 0.87
CA GLN A 292 6.55 -0.49 0.26
C GLN A 292 7.66 -0.90 1.24
N SER A 293 7.43 -0.85 2.55
CA SER A 293 8.47 -1.09 3.57
C SER A 293 8.00 -1.87 4.79
N ASP A 294 6.73 -1.66 5.17
CA ASP A 294 5.97 -2.35 6.21
C ASP A 294 6.43 -3.77 6.54
N SER A 295 6.18 -4.73 5.66
CA SER A 295 6.26 -6.15 5.98
C SER A 295 7.69 -6.67 6.13
N THR A 296 8.69 -5.98 5.59
CA THR A 296 10.11 -6.29 5.87
C THR A 296 10.40 -6.12 7.36
N TYR A 297 9.98 -4.99 7.95
CA TYR A 297 10.17 -4.77 9.39
C TYR A 297 9.27 -5.71 10.20
N GLU A 298 8.06 -5.99 9.73
CA GLU A 298 7.14 -6.94 10.38
C GLU A 298 7.74 -8.34 10.51
N TYR A 299 8.49 -8.78 9.49
CA TYR A 299 9.05 -10.12 9.43
C TYR A 299 10.23 -10.31 10.37
N LEU A 300 10.91 -9.25 10.83
CA LEU A 300 12.05 -9.37 11.75
C LEU A 300 11.68 -10.08 13.08
N PRO A 301 10.75 -9.56 13.91
CA PRO A 301 10.37 -10.25 15.15
C PRO A 301 9.66 -11.58 14.89
N LYS A 302 8.92 -11.71 13.78
CA LYS A 302 8.25 -12.97 13.40
C LYS A 302 9.24 -14.06 12.99
N MET A 303 10.32 -13.71 12.30
CA MET A 303 11.39 -14.64 11.93
C MET A 303 12.13 -15.13 13.16
N HIS A 304 12.45 -14.24 14.11
CA HIS A 304 13.01 -14.64 15.40
C HIS A 304 12.15 -15.70 16.09
N LEU A 305 10.82 -15.55 16.06
CA LEU A 305 9.88 -16.56 16.55
C LEU A 305 9.94 -17.86 15.75
N LEU A 306 9.84 -17.80 14.41
CA LEU A 306 9.76 -18.97 13.55
C LEU A 306 11.01 -19.86 13.61
N ILE A 307 12.20 -19.27 13.75
CA ILE A 307 13.46 -20.00 13.89
C ILE A 307 13.77 -20.41 15.34
N GLY A 308 12.90 -20.07 16.30
CA GLY A 308 13.09 -20.42 17.70
C GLY A 308 14.23 -19.65 18.39
N GLY A 309 14.47 -18.40 18.00
CA GLY A 309 15.46 -17.52 18.64
C GLY A 309 16.90 -17.99 18.54
N GLN A 310 17.21 -18.84 17.56
CA GLN A 310 18.49 -19.56 17.50
C GLN A 310 19.70 -18.64 17.24
N PHE A 311 19.52 -17.54 16.53
CA PHE A 311 20.53 -16.50 16.35
C PHE A 311 19.89 -15.11 16.37
N ASP A 312 20.71 -14.11 16.71
CA ASP A 312 20.22 -12.77 17.08
C ASP A 312 20.07 -11.81 15.90
N GLN A 313 20.53 -12.14 14.69
CA GLN A 313 20.43 -11.31 13.46
C GLN A 313 19.08 -10.57 13.32
N TYR A 314 17.95 -11.30 13.33
CA TYR A 314 16.62 -10.68 13.21
C TYR A 314 16.25 -9.77 14.39
N LYS A 315 16.70 -10.11 15.61
CA LYS A 315 16.53 -9.26 16.79
C LYS A 315 17.37 -7.99 16.65
N ASP A 316 18.64 -8.13 16.28
CA ASP A 316 19.59 -7.02 16.15
C ASP A 316 19.13 -6.04 15.07
N MET A 317 18.69 -6.55 13.91
CA MET A 317 18.07 -5.74 12.85
C MET A 317 16.79 -5.03 13.30
N TYR A 318 15.95 -5.68 14.11
CA TYR A 318 14.76 -5.06 14.68
C TYR A 318 15.13 -3.92 15.63
N LEU A 319 16.09 -4.13 16.52
CA LEU A 319 16.53 -3.11 17.49
C LEU A 319 17.17 -1.93 16.77
N ALA A 320 18.04 -2.21 15.80
CA ALA A 320 18.72 -1.21 14.99
C ALA A 320 17.73 -0.34 14.19
N SER A 321 16.57 -0.86 13.81
CA SER A 321 15.54 -0.10 13.08
C SER A 321 14.52 0.59 14.00
N MET A 322 13.93 -0.13 14.95
CA MET A 322 12.78 0.38 15.72
C MET A 322 13.16 1.42 16.77
N ILE A 323 14.38 1.35 17.33
CA ILE A 323 14.87 2.35 18.29
C ILE A 323 15.00 3.74 17.63
N PRO A 324 15.76 3.93 16.53
CA PRO A 324 15.85 5.24 15.88
C PRO A 324 14.51 5.66 15.27
N TRP A 325 13.67 4.72 14.81
CA TRP A 325 12.35 5.08 14.28
C TRP A 325 11.41 5.63 15.36
N ALA A 326 11.41 5.03 16.55
CA ALA A 326 10.65 5.52 17.70
C ALA A 326 10.99 6.99 18.03
N GLU A 327 12.27 7.35 17.90
CA GLU A 327 12.76 8.71 18.10
C GLU A 327 12.39 9.64 16.94
N LYS A 328 12.69 9.26 15.70
CA LYS A 328 12.62 10.18 14.55
C LYS A 328 11.31 10.14 13.77
N GLY A 329 10.76 8.95 13.52
CA GLY A 329 9.70 8.70 12.55
C GLY A 329 8.29 8.65 13.13
N LEU A 330 8.16 8.39 14.43
CA LEU A 330 6.87 8.53 15.12
C LEU A 330 6.57 10.00 15.42
N PHE A 331 5.30 10.40 15.44
CA PHE A 331 4.89 11.71 15.92
C PHE A 331 3.58 11.61 16.70
N ARG A 332 3.36 12.56 17.62
CA ARG A 332 2.07 12.73 18.28
C ARG A 332 1.23 13.68 17.42
N PRO A 333 0.01 13.31 17.02
CA PRO A 333 -0.89 14.24 16.38
C PRO A 333 -1.47 15.23 17.40
N MET A 334 -1.61 16.47 16.97
CA MET A 334 -2.30 17.51 17.71
C MET A 334 -3.80 17.25 17.65
N THR A 335 -4.41 16.98 18.80
CA THR A 335 -5.83 16.65 18.95
C THR A 335 -6.50 17.59 19.97
N PRO A 336 -7.78 17.94 19.80
CA PRO A 336 -8.49 18.81 20.75
C PRO A 336 -8.49 18.27 22.19
N ASP A 337 -8.61 16.95 22.33
CA ASP A 337 -8.64 16.28 23.65
C ASP A 337 -7.25 15.98 24.21
N ASN A 338 -6.18 16.48 23.55
CA ASN A 338 -4.79 16.25 23.94
C ASN A 338 -4.47 14.75 24.17
N LEU A 339 -4.92 13.89 23.27
CA LEU A 339 -4.76 12.44 23.38
C LEU A 339 -3.28 12.04 23.37
N ASP A 340 -2.88 11.11 24.22
CA ASP A 340 -1.55 10.51 24.25
C ASP A 340 -1.48 9.30 23.31
N ILE A 341 -1.41 9.61 22.01
CA ILE A 341 -1.38 8.65 20.90
C ILE A 341 -0.19 8.94 19.98
N LEU A 342 0.20 7.95 19.18
CA LEU A 342 1.28 8.09 18.20
C LEU A 342 0.79 7.69 16.81
N ILE A 343 1.39 8.28 15.80
CA ILE A 343 1.27 7.90 14.38
C ILE A 343 2.69 7.75 13.84
N SER A 344 2.92 6.74 13.01
CA SER A 344 4.18 6.61 12.28
C SER A 344 4.08 7.40 10.97
N GLY A 345 4.99 8.37 10.81
CA GLY A 345 5.07 9.23 9.64
C GLY A 345 5.95 8.67 8.53
N GLU A 346 6.42 9.58 7.68
CA GLU A 346 7.40 9.32 6.62
C GLU A 346 8.56 10.32 6.78
N ILE A 347 9.79 9.86 6.56
CA ILE A 347 10.98 10.72 6.49
C ILE A 347 11.53 10.65 5.09
N VAL A 348 11.66 11.81 4.44
CA VAL A 348 12.30 11.94 3.14
C VAL A 348 13.67 12.55 3.32
N SER A 349 14.71 11.88 2.82
CA SER A 349 16.07 12.38 2.77
C SER A 349 16.41 12.82 1.35
N ALA A 350 16.82 14.08 1.19
CA ALA A 350 17.16 14.67 -0.09
C ALA A 350 18.50 15.42 -0.02
N TRP A 351 19.17 15.55 -1.16
CA TRP A 351 20.43 16.28 -1.28
C TRP A 351 20.15 17.78 -1.34
N ASP A 352 20.80 18.53 -0.46
CA ASP A 352 20.91 19.98 -0.50
C ASP A 352 22.14 20.34 -1.35
N TYR A 353 21.89 20.93 -2.53
CA TYR A 353 22.96 21.35 -3.44
C TYR A 353 23.71 22.59 -2.95
N ASP A 354 23.09 23.42 -2.09
CA ASP A 354 23.72 24.64 -1.58
C ASP A 354 24.70 24.30 -0.45
N ASN A 355 24.32 23.37 0.42
CA ASN A 355 25.12 22.97 1.58
C ASN A 355 25.93 21.68 1.37
N GLU A 356 25.84 21.05 0.20
CA GLU A 356 26.47 19.76 -0.12
C GLU A 356 26.25 18.68 0.96
N THR A 357 25.05 18.64 1.53
CA THR A 357 24.67 17.72 2.61
C THR A 357 23.27 17.15 2.39
N TYR A 358 22.94 16.05 3.07
CA TYR A 358 21.57 15.53 3.08
C TYR A 358 20.76 16.19 4.18
N TYR A 359 19.52 16.55 3.87
CA TYR A 359 18.53 17.01 4.86
C TYR A 359 17.36 16.03 4.96
N GLU A 360 16.75 15.98 6.15
CA GLU A 360 15.60 15.12 6.45
C GLU A 360 14.33 15.98 6.54
N THR A 361 13.31 15.65 5.75
CA THR A 361 11.96 16.22 5.86
C THR A 361 11.03 15.20 6.51
N LYS A 362 10.37 15.58 7.61
CA LYS A 362 9.39 14.74 8.28
C LYS A 362 8.00 15.06 7.78
N HIS A 363 7.33 14.07 7.22
CA HIS A 363 5.94 14.16 6.78
C HIS A 363 5.04 13.51 7.83
N SER A 364 4.09 14.29 8.36
CA SER A 364 3.07 13.83 9.31
C SER A 364 1.90 13.12 8.61
N LYS A 365 2.26 12.25 7.66
CA LYS A 365 1.37 11.41 6.87
C LYS A 365 1.16 10.09 7.61
N GLY A 366 -0.09 9.72 7.83
CA GLY A 366 -0.47 8.38 8.29
C GLY A 366 -1.10 7.58 7.16
N GLU A 367 -0.95 6.27 7.20
CA GLU A 367 -1.55 5.33 6.25
C GLU A 367 -2.25 4.21 7.03
N HIS A 368 -3.30 3.64 6.45
CA HIS A 368 -3.97 2.48 7.02
C HIS A 368 -3.01 1.29 7.10
N LEU A 369 -2.23 1.07 6.04
CA LEU A 369 -1.19 0.04 5.99
C LEU A 369 -0.26 0.11 7.21
N THR A 370 0.17 1.30 7.63
CA THR A 370 1.09 1.48 8.77
C THR A 370 0.51 1.03 10.12
N CYS A 371 -0.80 0.80 10.24
CA CYS A 371 -1.43 0.41 11.51
C CYS A 371 -0.97 -0.94 12.06
N PHE A 372 -0.37 -1.81 11.24
CA PHE A 372 0.26 -3.04 11.74
C PHE A 372 1.42 -2.75 12.73
N ALA A 373 2.07 -1.58 12.60
CA ALA A 373 3.25 -1.23 13.40
C ALA A 373 2.97 -1.27 14.90
N GLY A 374 1.74 -0.95 15.35
CA GLY A 374 1.37 -1.08 16.76
C GLY A 374 1.51 -2.51 17.28
N GLY A 375 1.05 -3.50 16.50
CA GLY A 375 1.22 -4.92 16.80
C GLY A 375 2.67 -5.39 16.72
N MET A 376 3.43 -4.89 15.74
CA MET A 376 4.85 -5.19 15.60
C MET A 376 5.69 -4.68 16.78
N PHE A 377 5.50 -3.42 17.19
CA PHE A 377 6.16 -2.84 18.36
C PHE A 377 5.79 -3.60 19.64
N ALA A 378 4.51 -3.92 19.84
CA ALA A 378 4.08 -4.69 21.01
C ALA A 378 4.66 -6.11 21.04
N MET A 379 4.71 -6.80 19.89
CA MET A 379 5.30 -8.13 19.79
C MET A 379 6.81 -8.09 20.05
N GLY A 380 7.55 -7.20 19.37
CA GLY A 380 8.99 -7.05 19.58
C GLY A 380 9.33 -6.65 21.02
N GLY A 381 8.54 -5.76 21.63
CA GLY A 381 8.69 -5.40 23.03
C GLY A 381 8.51 -6.58 23.99
N LYS A 382 7.58 -7.49 23.71
CA LYS A 382 7.43 -8.73 24.47
C LYS A 382 8.58 -9.71 24.24
N LEU A 383 9.01 -9.91 23.00
CA LEU A 383 10.05 -10.87 22.64
C LEU A 383 11.43 -10.48 23.16
N PHE A 384 11.72 -9.17 23.18
CA PHE A 384 13.05 -8.65 23.47
C PHE A 384 13.14 -7.91 24.81
N ASP A 385 12.10 -8.02 25.65
CA ASP A 385 12.01 -7.42 26.99
C ASP A 385 12.15 -5.88 27.00
N LEU A 386 11.43 -5.22 26.09
CA LEU A 386 11.37 -3.76 25.95
C LEU A 386 9.96 -3.26 26.29
N PRO A 387 9.65 -2.98 27.58
CA PRO A 387 8.34 -2.50 27.99
C PRO A 387 7.93 -1.20 27.29
N GLU A 388 8.89 -0.35 26.94
CA GLU A 388 8.69 0.89 26.19
C GLU A 388 8.16 0.64 24.77
N HIS A 389 8.58 -0.44 24.10
CA HIS A 389 8.04 -0.82 22.80
C HIS A 389 6.60 -1.34 22.90
N VAL A 390 6.25 -1.99 24.01
CA VAL A 390 4.85 -2.38 24.27
C VAL A 390 3.96 -1.14 24.42
N GLU A 391 4.45 -0.12 25.12
CA GLU A 391 3.75 1.14 25.29
C GLU A 391 3.65 1.95 23.99
N ILE A 392 4.72 2.00 23.18
CA ILE A 392 4.67 2.55 21.82
C ILE A 392 3.63 1.81 20.98
N GLY A 393 3.62 0.48 21.04
CA GLY A 393 2.65 -0.36 20.36
C GLY A 393 1.21 0.02 20.71
N ARG A 394 0.92 0.20 22.00
CA ARG A 394 -0.38 0.69 22.49
C ARG A 394 -0.74 2.04 21.87
N LYS A 395 0.16 3.03 21.96
CA LYS A 395 -0.11 4.40 21.47
C LYS A 395 -0.30 4.46 19.95
N LEU A 396 0.41 3.63 19.19
CA LEU A 396 0.23 3.50 17.75
C LEU A 396 -1.13 2.87 17.41
N THR A 397 -1.52 1.81 18.12
CA THR A 397 -2.85 1.20 17.97
C THR A 397 -3.96 2.19 18.33
N ASP A 398 -3.83 2.94 19.43
CA ASP A 398 -4.78 3.98 19.82
C ASP A 398 -4.83 5.11 18.78
N GLY A 399 -3.71 5.44 18.14
CA GLY A 399 -3.65 6.39 17.02
C GLY A 399 -4.45 5.93 15.80
N CYS A 400 -4.38 4.65 15.45
CA CYS A 400 -5.23 4.08 14.40
C CYS A 400 -6.70 4.08 14.80
N ILE A 401 -7.05 3.69 16.03
CA ILE A 401 -8.44 3.75 16.54
C ILE A 401 -8.98 5.19 16.50
N TRP A 402 -8.15 6.17 16.86
CA TRP A 402 -8.50 7.57 16.73
C TRP A 402 -8.80 7.95 15.27
N ALA A 403 -8.00 7.50 14.30
CA ALA A 403 -8.23 7.77 12.88
C ALA A 403 -9.53 7.13 12.35
N TYR A 404 -9.92 5.95 12.85
CA TYR A 404 -11.24 5.37 12.57
C TYR A 404 -12.37 6.27 13.08
N ASN A 405 -12.26 6.74 14.32
CA ASN A 405 -13.26 7.57 14.99
C ASN A 405 -13.30 9.01 14.48
N ALA A 406 -12.25 9.48 13.80
CA ALA A 406 -12.17 10.83 13.23
C ALA A 406 -13.02 11.01 11.95
N THR A 407 -13.63 9.93 11.45
CA THR A 407 -14.46 9.95 10.24
C THR A 407 -15.93 9.69 10.56
N THR A 408 -16.83 10.27 9.76
CA THR A 408 -18.28 10.05 9.92
C THR A 408 -18.70 8.59 9.66
N SER A 409 -17.97 7.88 8.79
CA SER A 409 -18.22 6.47 8.50
C SER A 409 -17.75 5.53 9.61
N GLY A 410 -16.88 5.99 10.51
CA GLY A 410 -16.18 5.13 11.45
C GLY A 410 -15.16 4.22 10.77
N ILE A 411 -14.65 4.59 9.59
CA ILE A 411 -13.65 3.83 8.83
C ILE A 411 -12.48 4.78 8.53
N MET A 412 -11.28 4.40 8.98
CA MET A 412 -10.06 5.14 8.72
C MET A 412 -9.78 5.24 7.20
N PRO A 413 -9.34 6.41 6.69
CA PRO A 413 -8.93 6.55 5.30
C PRO A 413 -7.63 5.79 5.01
N GLU A 414 -7.42 5.37 3.75
CA GLU A 414 -6.19 4.71 3.29
C GLU A 414 -4.92 5.53 3.58
N GLY A 415 -5.02 6.86 3.45
CA GLY A 415 -3.97 7.81 3.81
C GLY A 415 -4.56 9.13 4.32
N PHE A 416 -3.85 9.77 5.23
CA PHE A 416 -4.25 11.07 5.80
C PHE A 416 -3.04 11.86 6.26
N ILE A 417 -3.23 13.16 6.46
CA ILE A 417 -2.23 14.04 7.08
C ILE A 417 -2.81 14.52 8.40
N ALA A 418 -2.03 14.37 9.47
CA ALA A 418 -2.35 14.92 10.77
C ALA A 418 -1.38 16.07 11.10
N LEU A 419 -1.85 17.07 11.85
CA LEU A 419 -0.98 18.11 12.37
C LEU A 419 -0.10 17.49 13.45
N ALA A 420 1.22 17.49 13.26
CA ALA A 420 2.15 16.98 14.28
C ALA A 420 2.36 18.01 15.38
N CYS A 421 2.42 17.55 16.63
CA CYS A 421 2.89 18.38 17.74
C CYS A 421 4.38 18.70 17.54
N PRO A 422 4.85 19.92 17.88
CA PRO A 422 6.28 20.26 17.84
C PRO A 422 7.14 19.33 18.69
N ASP A 423 6.59 18.84 19.80
CA ASP A 423 7.20 17.87 20.71
C ASP A 423 6.17 16.77 21.04
N LYS A 424 6.58 15.50 21.00
CA LYS A 424 5.67 14.36 21.30
C LYS A 424 5.21 14.35 22.77
N ASN A 425 6.04 14.86 23.68
CA ASN A 425 5.77 14.94 25.11
C ASN A 425 5.03 16.22 25.50
N LYS A 426 5.11 17.28 24.69
CA LYS A 426 4.42 18.56 24.91
C LYS A 426 3.56 18.91 23.71
N CYS A 427 2.27 18.59 23.81
CA CYS A 427 1.30 18.92 22.78
C CYS A 427 0.22 19.84 23.34
N GLU A 428 0.45 21.14 23.22
CA GLU A 428 -0.61 22.11 23.45
C GLU A 428 -1.47 22.22 22.20
N TRP A 429 -2.78 22.21 22.39
CA TRP A 429 -3.73 22.39 21.32
C TRP A 429 -3.57 23.80 20.72
N ASN A 430 -3.20 23.88 19.44
CA ASN A 430 -3.06 25.14 18.74
C ASN A 430 -4.25 25.36 17.79
N GLU A 431 -5.25 26.10 18.28
CA GLU A 431 -6.43 26.49 17.52
C GLU A 431 -6.10 27.29 16.26
N THR A 432 -4.93 27.94 16.17
CA THR A 432 -4.61 28.83 15.05
C THR A 432 -4.39 28.14 13.71
N ILE A 433 -4.15 26.83 13.70
CA ILE A 433 -3.79 26.10 12.48
C ILE A 433 -5.03 25.75 11.63
N ARG A 434 -6.23 25.75 12.22
CA ARG A 434 -7.51 25.44 11.52
C ARG A 434 -8.30 26.69 11.10
N LYS A 435 -7.70 27.86 11.32
CA LYS A 435 -8.34 29.16 11.07
C LYS A 435 -8.50 29.41 9.57
N TYR A 436 -9.61 30.05 9.21
CA TYR A 436 -9.73 30.72 7.91
C TYR A 436 -9.77 32.21 8.14
N ILE A 437 -8.74 32.92 7.69
CA ILE A 437 -8.57 34.35 7.92
C ILE A 437 -8.96 35.19 6.70
N LEU A 438 -9.96 34.77 5.93
CA LEU A 438 -10.53 35.53 4.79
C LEU A 438 -9.64 35.62 3.53
N ARG A 439 -8.70 34.68 3.41
CA ARG A 439 -7.65 34.61 2.39
C ARG A 439 -8.16 34.44 0.93
N PRO A 440 -7.48 35.03 -0.08
CA PRO A 440 -7.95 35.13 -1.46
C PRO A 440 -7.41 34.07 -2.44
N GLU A 441 -6.33 33.36 -2.12
CA GLU A 441 -5.45 32.74 -3.13
C GLU A 441 -6.17 31.67 -3.97
N ALA A 442 -7.14 30.96 -3.37
CA ALA A 442 -7.97 30.00 -4.08
C ALA A 442 -8.95 30.65 -5.07
N ILE A 443 -9.60 31.77 -4.71
CA ILE A 443 -10.54 32.45 -5.60
C ILE A 443 -9.80 33.23 -6.70
N GLU A 444 -8.61 33.74 -6.43
CA GLU A 444 -7.71 34.31 -7.44
C GLU A 444 -7.50 33.31 -8.59
N SER A 445 -7.12 32.08 -8.26
CA SER A 445 -6.88 31.02 -9.25
C SER A 445 -8.14 30.70 -10.06
N VAL A 446 -9.29 30.61 -9.41
CA VAL A 446 -10.59 30.37 -10.08
C VAL A 446 -10.94 31.50 -11.04
N PHE A 447 -10.67 32.76 -10.66
CA PHE A 447 -10.80 33.91 -11.54
C PHE A 447 -9.91 33.79 -12.78
N TYR A 448 -8.61 33.52 -12.62
CA TYR A 448 -7.70 33.35 -13.75
C TYR A 448 -8.13 32.21 -14.67
N MET A 449 -8.52 31.07 -14.12
CA MET A 449 -8.98 29.94 -14.92
C MET A 449 -10.24 30.29 -15.72
N TYR A 450 -11.19 31.04 -15.16
CA TYR A 450 -12.32 31.54 -15.92
C TYR A 450 -11.89 32.48 -17.05
N ARG A 451 -10.99 33.44 -16.77
CA ARG A 451 -10.52 34.40 -17.79
C ARG A 451 -9.74 33.73 -18.93
N ILE A 452 -9.03 32.64 -18.65
CA ILE A 452 -8.24 31.90 -19.65
C ILE A 452 -9.11 30.93 -20.46
N THR A 453 -10.03 30.22 -19.80
CA THR A 453 -10.77 29.11 -20.43
C THR A 453 -12.17 29.49 -20.90
N GLY A 454 -12.78 30.50 -20.29
CA GLY A 454 -14.19 30.87 -20.50
C GLY A 454 -15.20 29.85 -19.95
N GLU A 455 -14.77 28.79 -19.25
CA GLU A 455 -15.66 27.73 -18.79
C GLU A 455 -16.55 28.16 -17.62
N GLN A 456 -17.86 27.94 -17.76
CA GLN A 456 -18.86 28.29 -16.73
C GLN A 456 -18.62 27.58 -15.38
N TYR A 457 -17.99 26.41 -15.41
CA TYR A 457 -17.61 25.64 -14.22
C TYR A 457 -16.88 26.50 -13.17
N TRP A 458 -15.94 27.36 -13.60
CA TRP A 458 -15.17 28.20 -12.68
C TRP A 458 -16.04 29.24 -11.98
N ARG A 459 -16.99 29.85 -12.68
CA ARG A 459 -17.97 30.77 -12.09
C ARG A 459 -18.88 30.05 -11.09
N ASP A 460 -19.35 28.85 -11.43
CA ASP A 460 -20.20 28.06 -10.55
C ASP A 460 -19.47 27.67 -9.25
N MET A 461 -18.20 27.26 -9.36
CA MET A 461 -17.36 26.94 -8.22
C MET A 461 -17.04 28.17 -7.37
N GLY A 462 -16.69 29.29 -7.98
CA GLY A 462 -16.50 30.56 -7.26
C GLY A 462 -17.77 31.00 -6.55
N TRP A 463 -18.95 30.81 -7.14
CA TRP A 463 -20.23 31.16 -6.48
C TRP A 463 -20.50 30.26 -5.26
N LYS A 464 -20.18 28.97 -5.37
CA LYS A 464 -20.26 28.04 -4.24
C LYS A 464 -19.31 28.45 -3.11
N MET A 465 -18.08 28.83 -3.42
CA MET A 465 -17.10 29.33 -2.44
C MET A 465 -17.59 30.61 -1.76
N PHE A 466 -18.04 31.60 -2.52
CA PHE A 466 -18.57 32.87 -1.99
C PHE A 466 -19.71 32.63 -1.00
N ARG A 467 -20.71 31.81 -1.38
CA ARG A 467 -21.85 31.53 -0.50
C ARG A 467 -21.43 30.83 0.79
N ALA A 468 -20.46 29.93 0.75
CA ALA A 468 -19.96 29.27 1.94
C ALA A 468 -19.23 30.25 2.86
N ILE A 469 -18.31 31.04 2.30
CA ILE A 469 -17.56 32.05 3.07
C ILE A 469 -18.54 33.05 3.69
N ASP A 470 -19.39 33.68 2.87
CA ASP A 470 -20.35 34.69 3.32
C ASP A 470 -21.28 34.18 4.42
N LYS A 471 -21.78 32.94 4.30
CA LYS A 471 -22.65 32.33 5.31
C LYS A 471 -21.97 32.22 6.67
N HIS A 472 -20.69 31.86 6.70
CA HIS A 472 -20.00 31.53 7.95
C HIS A 472 -19.25 32.74 8.53
N THR A 473 -18.73 33.64 7.70
CA THR A 473 -17.90 34.76 8.16
C THR A 473 -18.68 36.05 8.39
N ARG A 474 -19.90 36.22 7.86
CA ARG A 474 -20.67 37.45 8.01
C ARG A 474 -20.95 37.79 9.49
N ALA A 475 -20.52 38.96 9.90
CA ALA A 475 -20.64 39.51 11.24
C ALA A 475 -21.40 40.86 11.21
N ARG A 476 -21.64 41.46 12.37
CA ARG A 476 -22.42 42.72 12.49
C ARG A 476 -21.83 43.89 11.69
N TYR A 477 -20.49 43.98 11.62
CA TYR A 477 -19.77 45.12 11.04
C TYR A 477 -18.91 44.77 9.82
N GLY A 478 -19.05 43.57 9.26
CA GLY A 478 -18.21 43.08 8.17
C GLY A 478 -18.19 41.56 8.11
N HIS A 479 -17.02 40.99 7.83
CA HIS A 479 -16.78 39.56 7.84
C HIS A 479 -15.63 39.24 8.80
N SER A 480 -15.69 38.10 9.48
CA SER A 480 -14.74 37.70 10.51
C SER A 480 -13.97 36.46 10.10
N ALA A 481 -12.70 36.40 10.48
CA ALA A 481 -11.96 35.15 10.48
C ALA A 481 -12.70 34.06 11.29
N LEU A 482 -12.49 32.80 10.94
CA LEU A 482 -13.06 31.64 11.60
C LEU A 482 -11.99 30.87 12.37
N ASP A 483 -12.38 30.26 13.47
CA ASP A 483 -11.51 29.48 14.35
C ASP A 483 -11.13 28.11 13.79
N ASP A 484 -12.12 27.34 13.31
CA ASP A 484 -11.93 25.98 12.82
C ASP A 484 -12.94 25.67 11.71
N ILE A 485 -12.46 25.63 10.46
CA ILE A 485 -13.28 25.33 9.29
C ILE A 485 -13.78 23.88 9.21
N THR A 486 -13.36 23.00 10.11
CA THR A 486 -13.87 21.63 10.21
C THR A 486 -15.15 21.54 11.04
N LYS A 487 -15.49 22.59 11.82
CA LYS A 487 -16.75 22.65 12.59
C LYS A 487 -17.93 22.90 11.66
N LEU A 488 -19.07 22.26 11.94
CA LEU A 488 -20.34 22.59 11.26
C LEU A 488 -20.76 24.05 11.50
N HIS A 489 -20.43 24.57 12.68
CA HIS A 489 -20.66 25.95 13.11
C HIS A 489 -19.36 26.54 13.69
N PRO A 490 -18.47 27.08 12.85
CA PRO A 490 -17.25 27.74 13.31
C PRO A 490 -17.56 29.02 14.11
N GLU A 491 -16.70 29.36 15.04
CA GLU A 491 -16.75 30.61 15.81
C GLU A 491 -16.04 31.74 15.06
N GLN A 492 -16.52 32.97 15.25
CA GLN A 492 -15.95 34.16 14.65
C GLN A 492 -14.85 34.75 15.56
N LEU A 493 -13.64 34.86 15.00
CA LEU A 493 -12.48 35.47 15.62
C LEU A 493 -12.43 36.93 15.20
N ASP A 494 -12.87 37.85 16.05
CA ASP A 494 -13.05 39.29 15.80
C ASP A 494 -11.85 39.94 15.06
N GLY A 495 -11.88 39.87 13.73
CA GLY A 495 -10.72 40.12 12.89
C GLY A 495 -11.10 40.04 11.41
N MET A 496 -10.86 41.15 10.71
CA MET A 496 -11.10 41.29 9.27
C MET A 496 -9.85 41.89 8.63
N GLU A 497 -9.05 41.03 7.99
CA GLU A 497 -7.83 41.45 7.31
C GLU A 497 -8.15 42.35 6.10
N SER A 498 -7.26 43.29 5.78
CA SER A 498 -7.47 44.26 4.69
C SER A 498 -7.70 43.60 3.34
N PHE A 499 -7.05 42.45 3.10
CA PHE A 499 -7.17 41.68 1.86
C PHE A 499 -8.55 41.06 1.66
N TRP A 500 -9.41 40.98 2.68
CA TRP A 500 -10.80 40.56 2.47
C TRP A 500 -11.49 41.44 1.42
N ILE A 501 -11.31 42.75 1.53
CA ILE A 501 -11.89 43.73 0.61
C ILE A 501 -10.97 43.94 -0.60
N ALA A 502 -9.65 44.06 -0.38
CA ALA A 502 -8.72 44.36 -1.45
C ALA A 502 -8.62 43.21 -2.47
N GLU A 503 -8.73 41.96 -2.03
CA GLU A 503 -8.44 40.79 -2.85
C GLU A 503 -9.65 39.86 -2.96
N THR A 504 -10.08 39.24 -1.84
CA THR A 504 -11.04 38.14 -1.86
C THR A 504 -12.37 38.56 -2.49
N LEU A 505 -12.95 39.68 -2.04
CA LEU A 505 -14.16 40.23 -2.63
C LEU A 505 -13.96 40.75 -4.06
N LYS A 506 -12.77 41.27 -4.38
CA LYS A 506 -12.45 41.76 -5.73
C LYS A 506 -12.44 40.61 -6.74
N TYR A 507 -11.79 39.49 -6.42
CA TYR A 507 -11.79 38.32 -7.30
C TYR A 507 -13.18 37.71 -7.45
N PHE A 508 -13.96 37.61 -6.35
CA PHE A 508 -15.35 37.17 -6.45
C PHE A 508 -16.16 38.09 -7.36
N TYR A 509 -16.01 39.41 -7.24
CA TYR A 509 -16.71 40.37 -8.10
C TYR A 509 -16.30 40.21 -9.57
N LEU A 510 -15.00 40.24 -9.87
CA LEU A 510 -14.45 40.17 -11.23
C LEU A 510 -14.73 38.83 -11.94
N LEU A 511 -14.93 37.76 -11.18
CA LEU A 511 -15.35 36.45 -11.71
C LEU A 511 -16.75 36.51 -12.32
N PHE A 512 -17.61 37.42 -11.86
CA PHE A 512 -18.97 37.57 -12.37
C PHE A 512 -19.20 38.82 -13.23
N ASP A 513 -18.28 39.78 -13.17
CA ASP A 513 -18.27 40.97 -14.01
C ASP A 513 -17.88 40.66 -15.46
N GLU A 514 -18.09 41.61 -16.36
CA GLU A 514 -17.79 41.46 -17.79
C GLU A 514 -16.27 41.29 -18.05
N PRO A 515 -15.88 40.21 -18.77
CA PRO A 515 -14.74 40.10 -19.67
C PRO A 515 -13.81 41.30 -19.83
N ASP A 516 -14.33 42.18 -20.66
CA ASP A 516 -13.52 43.15 -21.39
C ASP A 516 -13.34 44.45 -20.62
N VAL A 517 -14.10 44.67 -19.54
CA VAL A 517 -14.00 45.89 -18.72
C VAL A 517 -12.65 45.96 -17.99
N TRP A 518 -12.17 44.81 -17.51
CA TRP A 518 -10.90 44.66 -16.80
C TRP A 518 -10.09 43.52 -17.41
N SER A 519 -9.78 43.63 -18.71
CA SER A 519 -9.03 42.60 -19.43
C SER A 519 -7.62 42.40 -18.87
N LEU A 520 -7.21 41.15 -18.71
CA LEU A 520 -5.84 40.79 -18.34
C LEU A 520 -4.83 41.09 -19.45
N ASP A 521 -5.29 41.44 -20.66
CA ASP A 521 -4.45 41.93 -21.75
C ASP A 521 -4.06 43.41 -21.59
N ASP A 522 -4.92 44.19 -20.94
CA ASP A 522 -4.71 45.61 -20.69
C ASP A 522 -4.13 45.89 -19.31
N TRP A 523 -4.33 44.98 -18.36
CA TRP A 523 -3.96 45.15 -16.96
C TRP A 523 -3.21 43.95 -16.39
N VAL A 524 -2.35 44.21 -15.42
CA VAL A 524 -1.68 43.20 -14.59
C VAL A 524 -1.98 43.50 -13.12
N MET A 525 -2.27 42.48 -12.33
CA MET A 525 -2.47 42.63 -10.89
C MET A 525 -1.15 42.39 -10.15
N ASN A 526 -0.88 43.16 -9.09
CA ASN A 526 0.15 42.79 -8.13
C ASN A 526 -0.35 41.66 -7.19
N THR A 527 0.49 41.23 -6.25
CA THR A 527 0.17 40.18 -5.27
C THR A 527 -0.93 40.55 -4.25
N GLU A 528 -1.49 41.77 -4.31
CA GLU A 528 -2.60 42.23 -3.47
C GLU A 528 -3.81 42.64 -4.34
N ALA A 529 -3.96 41.99 -5.50
CA ALA A 529 -5.00 42.20 -6.51
C ALA A 529 -5.15 43.64 -7.04
N HIS A 530 -4.15 44.52 -6.89
CA HIS A 530 -4.20 45.90 -7.40
C HIS A 530 -3.77 45.95 -8.88
N PHE A 531 -4.62 46.55 -9.72
CA PHE A 531 -4.38 46.66 -11.16
C PHE A 531 -3.34 47.73 -11.50
N PHE A 532 -2.37 47.36 -12.34
CA PHE A 532 -1.47 48.25 -13.06
C PHE A 532 -1.70 48.10 -14.56
N ARG A 533 -1.72 49.21 -15.28
CA ARG A 533 -1.93 49.20 -16.73
C ARG A 533 -0.69 48.64 -17.44
N ARG A 534 -0.89 47.67 -18.33
CA ARG A 534 0.17 47.12 -19.17
C ARG A 534 0.59 48.16 -20.23
N PRO A 535 1.86 48.17 -20.66
CA PRO A 535 2.29 48.97 -21.81
C PRO A 535 1.49 48.60 -23.07
N GLU A 536 1.21 49.57 -23.93
CA GLU A 536 0.49 49.33 -25.20
C GLU A 536 1.27 48.33 -26.07
N ASN A 537 0.60 47.29 -26.54
CA ASN A 537 1.19 46.28 -27.42
C ASN A 537 1.28 46.85 -28.85
N PRO A 538 2.48 47.02 -29.44
CA PRO A 538 2.64 47.61 -30.77
C PRO A 538 2.01 46.81 -31.91
N LEU A 539 1.57 45.57 -31.66
CA LEU A 539 1.05 44.63 -32.66
C LEU A 539 -0.46 44.33 -32.55
N GLY A 540 -1.25 45.08 -31.76
CA GLY A 540 -2.66 44.76 -31.52
C GLY A 540 -3.67 45.89 -31.82
N LYS A 541 -4.35 45.80 -32.97
CA LYS A 541 -5.78 46.05 -33.14
C LYS A 541 -6.42 44.79 -33.71
#